data_AF-A4CQY1-F1
#
_entry.id   AF-A4CQY1-F1
#
_cell.length_a   1.000
_cell.length_b   1.000
_cell.length_c   1.000
_cell.angle_alpha   90.00
_cell.angle_beta   90.00
_cell.angle_gamma   90.00
#
_symmetry.space_group_name_H-M   'P 1'
#
loop_
_entity.id
_entity.type
_entity.pdbx_description
1 polymer ?
#
loop_
_entity_poly.entity_id
_entity_poly.type
_entity_poly.pdbx_seq_one_letter_code
_entity_poly.pdbx_strand_id
1 'polypeptide(L)' 'MTTITFTHEPSLAELRETEAVYTRAMEYLVADGVKEGEARQSVCWRRLKRLHQAFPDRYGNPRALFLSLQAHQRSQKAA' A
#
# COMPACT_ATOMS: atom_id res chain seq x y z
N MET A 1 -10.98 -16.04 11.90
CA MET A 1 -10.94 -14.62 11.54
C MET A 1 -9.81 -13.98 12.33
N THR A 2 -8.66 -13.71 11.70
CA THR A 2 -7.53 -13.04 12.35
C THR A 2 -7.83 -11.54 12.38
N THR A 3 -8.18 -11.04 13.56
CA THR A 3 -8.28 -9.60 13.82
C THR A 3 -6.91 -8.97 13.57
N ILE A 4 -6.77 -8.20 12.49
CA ILE A 4 -5.55 -7.46 12.20
C ILE A 4 -5.42 -6.34 13.24
N THR A 5 -4.71 -6.62 14.32
CA THR A 5 -4.34 -5.61 15.32
C THR A 5 -3.19 -4.78 14.77
N PHE A 6 -3.48 -3.52 14.44
CA PHE A 6 -2.51 -2.56 13.89
C PHE A 6 -1.40 -2.15 14.87
N THR A 7 -1.38 -2.70 16.09
CA THR A 7 -0.43 -2.42 17.18
C THR A 7 0.83 -3.29 17.16
N HIS A 8 0.85 -4.43 16.47
CA HIS A 8 2.06 -5.26 16.33
C HIS A 8 2.73 -5.07 14.97
N GLU A 9 4.06 -5.15 14.93
CA GLU A 9 4.82 -5.36 13.70
C GLU A 9 4.48 -6.76 13.17
N PRO A 10 3.73 -6.87 12.05
CA PRO A 10 3.35 -8.18 11.54
C PRO A 10 4.61 -8.92 11.07
N SER A 11 4.61 -10.23 11.25
CA SER A 11 5.62 -11.08 10.61
C SER A 11 5.53 -10.96 9.08
N LEU A 12 6.59 -11.30 8.36
CA LEU A 12 6.58 -11.26 6.88
C LEU A 12 5.47 -12.14 6.28
N ALA A 13 5.10 -13.25 6.94
CA ALA A 13 4.01 -14.11 6.50
C ALA A 13 2.65 -13.38 6.60
N GLU A 14 2.35 -12.77 7.74
CA GLU A 14 1.11 -12.00 7.94
C GLU A 14 1.06 -10.77 7.03
N LEU A 15 2.20 -10.11 6.84
CA LEU A 15 2.35 -8.98 5.92
C LEU A 15 2.01 -9.36 4.47
N ARG A 16 2.35 -10.58 4.05
CA ARG A 16 1.99 -11.12 2.73
C ARG A 16 0.50 -11.43 2.64
N GLU A 17 -0.08 -12.05 3.66
CA GLU A 17 -1.53 -12.33 3.69
C GLU A 17 -2.36 -11.05 3.69
N THR A 18 -1.84 -10.00 4.34
CA THR A 18 -2.50 -8.70 4.47
C THR A 18 -2.07 -7.68 3.41
N GLU A 19 -1.26 -8.09 2.42
CA GLU A 19 -0.77 -7.22 1.35
C GLU A 19 -1.92 -6.58 0.57
N ALA A 20 -2.92 -7.38 0.18
CA ALA A 20 -4.09 -6.90 -0.53
C ALA A 20 -4.85 -5.82 0.26
N VAL A 21 -4.85 -5.90 1.59
CA VAL A 21 -5.47 -4.90 2.47
C VAL A 21 -4.69 -3.58 2.44
N TYR A 22 -3.36 -3.63 2.45
CA TYR A 22 -2.53 -2.42 2.35
C TYR A 22 -2.59 -1.79 0.97
N THR A 23 -2.65 -2.60 -0.08
CA THR A 23 -2.83 -2.14 -1.46
C THR A 23 -4.18 -1.45 -1.61
N ARG A 24 -5.27 -2.04 -1.10
CA ARG A 24 -6.59 -1.40 -1.04
C ARG A 24 -6.58 -0.10 -0.21
N ALA A 25 -5.91 -0.10 0.94
CA ALA A 25 -5.74 1.12 1.74
C ALA A 25 -5.00 2.22 0.96
N MET A 26 -4.02 1.86 0.13
CA MET A 26 -3.32 2.80 -0.73
C MET A 26 -4.24 3.37 -1.83
N GLU A 27 -5.12 2.56 -2.40
CA GLU A 27 -6.16 3.02 -3.33
C GLU A 27 -7.07 4.07 -2.68
N TYR A 28 -7.51 3.85 -1.43
CA TYR A 28 -8.30 4.82 -0.69
C TYR A 28 -7.55 6.13 -0.45
N LEU A 29 -6.26 6.07 -0.05
CA LEU A 29 -5.43 7.27 0.10
C LEU A 29 -5.32 8.06 -1.21
N VAL A 30 -5.11 7.37 -2.32
CA VAL A 30 -5.06 8.00 -3.65
C VAL A 30 -6.42 8.61 -4.00
N ALA A 31 -7.52 7.92 -3.70
CA ALA A 31 -8.87 8.40 -3.97
C ALA A 31 -9.23 9.66 -3.17
N ASP A 32 -8.76 9.73 -1.91
CA ASP A 32 -8.85 10.88 -1.02
C ASP A 32 -7.95 12.05 -1.46
N GLY A 33 -7.10 11.84 -2.48
CA GLY A 33 -6.20 12.87 -3.00
C GLY A 33 -4.96 13.10 -2.14
N VAL A 34 -4.62 12.15 -1.28
CA VAL A 34 -3.41 12.19 -0.44
C VAL A 34 -2.18 12.29 -1.33
N LYS A 35 -1.23 13.16 -0.98
CA LYS A 35 0.02 13.33 -1.73
C LYS A 35 1.02 12.22 -1.41
N GLU A 36 1.94 11.93 -2.33
CA GLU A 36 3.00 10.91 -2.13
C GLU A 36 3.80 11.12 -0.82
N GLY A 37 4.01 12.39 -0.41
CA GLY A 37 4.69 12.71 0.85
C GLY A 37 3.96 12.19 2.09
N GLU A 38 2.64 12.35 2.14
CA GLU A 38 1.78 11.89 3.23
C GLU A 38 1.56 10.38 3.15
N ALA A 39 1.33 9.86 1.94
CA ALA A 39 1.21 8.43 1.69
C ALA A 39 2.46 7.68 2.16
N ARG A 40 3.66 8.24 2.00
CA ARG A 40 4.92 7.66 2.51
C ARG A 40 4.99 7.53 4.03
N GLN A 41 4.32 8.41 4.77
CA GLN A 41 4.28 8.37 6.24
C GLN A 41 3.24 7.36 6.77
N SER A 42 2.31 6.94 5.91
CA SER A 42 1.27 5.97 6.25
C SER A 42 1.84 4.60 6.66
N VAL A 43 1.06 3.88 7.46
CA VAL A 43 1.41 2.52 7.90
C VAL A 43 1.40 1.53 6.72
N CYS A 44 0.44 1.63 5.80
CA CYS A 44 0.35 0.75 4.64
C CYS A 44 1.58 0.87 3.74
N TRP A 45 2.10 2.09 3.52
CA TRP A 45 3.32 2.28 2.75
C TRP A 45 4.54 1.64 3.41
N ARG A 46 4.74 1.87 4.71
CA ARG A 46 5.87 1.26 5.44
C ARG A 46 5.81 -0.26 5.40
N ARG A 47 4.62 -0.83 5.51
CA ARG A 47 4.35 -2.28 5.43
C ARG A 47 4.65 -2.83 4.03
N LEU A 48 4.13 -2.21 2.97
CA LEU A 48 4.44 -2.58 1.58
C LEU A 48 5.93 -2.42 1.24
N LYS A 49 6.57 -1.36 1.74
CA LYS A 49 8.02 -1.15 1.56
C LYS A 49 8.83 -2.28 2.19
N ARG A 50 8.48 -2.70 3.41
CA ARG A 50 9.15 -3.82 4.08
C ARG A 50 8.94 -5.13 3.33
N LEU A 51 7.75 -5.34 2.79
CA LEU A 51 7.41 -6.51 1.96
C LEU A 51 8.26 -6.55 0.69
N HIS A 52 8.38 -5.42 0.00
CA HIS A 52 9.24 -5.25 -1.18
C HIS A 52 10.72 -5.46 -0.84
N GLN A 53 11.19 -4.94 0.31
CA GLN A 53 12.56 -5.17 0.76
C GLN A 53 12.86 -6.65 1.06
N ALA A 54 11.89 -7.37 1.60
CA ALA A 54 12.03 -8.80 1.88
C ALA A 54 11.90 -9.67 0.61
N PHE A 55 11.11 -9.23 -0.37
CA PHE A 55 10.77 -10.00 -1.57
C PHE A 55 10.63 -9.10 -2.81
N PRO A 56 11.75 -8.53 -3.30
CA PRO A 56 11.73 -7.58 -4.40
C PRO A 56 11.24 -8.18 -5.72
N ASP A 57 11.45 -9.48 -5.92
CA ASP A 57 11.01 -10.20 -7.13
C ASP A 57 9.50 -10.43 -7.19
N ARG A 58 8.82 -10.45 -6.03
CA ARG A 58 7.39 -10.75 -5.94
C ARG A 58 6.53 -9.51 -5.74
N TYR A 59 7.02 -8.52 -5.00
CA TYR A 59 6.24 -7.32 -4.68
C TYR A 59 6.91 -6.10 -5.31
N GLY A 60 6.13 -5.30 -6.03
CA GLY A 60 6.62 -4.08 -6.66
C GLY A 60 6.93 -2.96 -5.67
N ASN A 61 7.62 -1.93 -6.14
CA ASN A 61 7.90 -0.76 -5.31
C ASN A 61 6.58 -0.05 -4.93
N PRO A 62 6.31 0.22 -3.65
CA PRO A 62 5.08 0.91 -3.21
C PRO A 62 4.92 2.28 -3.87
N ARG A 63 6.01 2.93 -4.25
CA ARG A 63 5.97 4.18 -5.01
C ARG A 63 5.44 3.99 -6.43
N ALA A 64 5.89 2.95 -7.12
CA ALA A 64 5.40 2.64 -8.45
C ALA A 64 3.90 2.31 -8.40
N LEU A 65 3.50 1.50 -7.42
CA LEU A 65 2.08 1.19 -7.16
C LEU A 65 1.26 2.47 -6.95
N PHE A 66 1.70 3.36 -6.04
CA PHE A 66 1.01 4.62 -5.77
C PHE A 66 0.87 5.51 -7.02
N LEU A 67 1.93 5.64 -7.84
CA LEU A 67 1.89 6.42 -9.07
C LEU A 67 0.94 5.80 -10.11
N SER A 68 0.96 4.48 -10.26
CA SER A 68 0.03 3.76 -11.14
C SER A 68 -1.41 3.95 -10.69
N LEU A 69 -1.69 3.82 -9.40
CA LEU A 69 -3.01 4.06 -8.82
C LEU A 69 -3.46 5.51 -9.03
N GLN A 70 -2.57 6.47 -8.81
CA GLN A 70 -2.87 7.89 -9.02
C GLN A 70 -3.18 8.21 -10.48
N ALA A 71 -2.42 7.65 -11.42
CA ALA A 71 -2.70 7.78 -12.84
C ALA A 71 -4.07 7.19 -13.19
N HIS A 72 -4.37 5.99 -12.69
CA HIS A 72 -5.65 5.32 -12.92
C HIS A 72 -6.83 6.11 -12.33
N GLN A 73 -6.70 6.64 -11.11
CA GLN A 73 -7.71 7.49 -10.46
C GLN A 73 -7.95 8.78 -11.24
N ARG A 74 -6.89 9.41 -11.74
CA ARG A 74 -7.00 10.60 -12.58
C ARG A 74 -7.72 10.32 -13.90
N SER A 75 -7.45 9.18 -14.53
CA SER A 75 -8.18 8.74 -15.72
C SER A 75 -9.66 8.48 -15.45
N GLN A 76 -10.00 7.89 -14.30
CA GLN A 76 -11.40 7.64 -13.93
C GLN A 76 -12.19 8.92 -13.59
N LYS A 77 -11.56 9.93 -12.96
CA LYS A 77 -12.23 11.21 -12.67
C LYS A 77 -12.40 12.12 -13.89
N ALA A 78 -11.74 11.82 -15.01
CA ALA A 78 -11.81 12.61 -16.24
C ALA A 78 -12.84 12.06 -17.27
N ALA A 79 -13.48 10.94 -16.96
CA ALA A 79 -14.57 10.34 -17.73
C ALA A 79 -15.92 10.68 -17.07
#